data_AF-A0A239BH28-F1
#
_entry.id   AF-A0A239BH28-F1
#
_cell.length_a   1.000
_cell.length_b   1.000
_cell.length_c   1.000
_cell.angle_alpha   90.00
_cell.angle_beta   90.00
_cell.angle_gamma   90.00
#
_symmetry.space_group_name_H-M   'P 1'
#
loop_
_entity.id
_entity.type
_entity.pdbx_description
1 polymer ?
#
loop_
_entity_poly.entity_id
_entity_poly.type
_entity_poly.pdbx_seq_one_letter_code
_entity_poly.pdbx_strand_id
1 'polypeptide(L)'
;MPTNYVAVGAVCLAGIGLAVRELWKWRTTQHLGQQGLSAAATILAVQTVAQPKGGPVQRLEVVYRTHSGTQYRRWLVAENNASEEEYVVGDEVAICYDARHPDHCVLESILTAPWWESPLYRGILLLGIFGYFLWQAVLHLRT
;
A
#
# COMPACT_ATOMS: atom_id res chain seq x y z
N MET A 1 -37.60 2.49 -12.55
CA MET A 1 -36.93 2.28 -11.25
C MET A 1 -36.27 3.59 -10.87
N PRO A 2 -36.49 4.15 -9.67
CA PRO A 2 -35.83 5.40 -9.29
C PRO A 2 -34.33 5.14 -9.12
N THR A 3 -33.52 5.67 -10.03
CA THR A 3 -32.06 5.71 -9.90
C THR A 3 -31.75 6.61 -8.70
N ASN A 4 -31.28 6.02 -7.59
CA ASN A 4 -30.88 6.78 -6.41
C ASN A 4 -29.58 7.54 -6.72
N TYR A 5 -29.69 8.71 -7.36
CA TYR A 5 -28.56 9.59 -7.71
C TYR A 5 -27.72 9.98 -6.48
N VAL A 6 -28.34 10.04 -5.30
CA VAL A 6 -27.65 10.22 -4.01
C VAL A 6 -26.71 9.05 -3.71
N ALA A 7 -27.13 7.81 -4.00
CA ALA A 7 -26.28 6.63 -3.82
C ALA A 7 -25.11 6.61 -4.82
N VAL A 8 -25.34 7.01 -6.06
CA VAL A 8 -24.27 7.13 -7.09
C VAL A 8 -23.24 8.19 -6.68
N GLY A 9 -23.69 9.35 -6.19
CA GLY A 9 -22.81 10.41 -5.69
C GLY A 9 -21.98 9.96 -4.48
N ALA A 10 -22.60 9.29 -3.51
CA ALA A 10 -21.90 8.77 -2.34
C ALA A 10 -20.84 7.72 -2.69
N VAL A 11 -21.16 6.81 -3.62
CA VAL A 11 -20.23 5.77 -4.11
C VAL A 11 -19.05 6.41 -4.85
N CYS A 12 -19.28 7.45 -5.65
CA CYS A 12 -18.20 8.15 -6.36
C CYS A 12 -17.28 8.91 -5.39
N LEU A 13 -17.82 9.58 -4.37
CA LEU A 13 -17.01 10.25 -3.35
C LEU A 13 -16.17 9.26 -2.54
N ALA A 14 -16.73 8.11 -2.17
CA ALA A 14 -15.99 7.04 -1.51
C ALA A 14 -14.87 6.49 -2.40
N GLY A 15 -15.15 6.31 -3.69
CA GLY A 15 -14.17 5.89 -4.70
C GLY A 15 -13.00 6.88 -4.86
N ILE A 16 -13.30 8.17 -4.94
CA ILE A 16 -12.28 9.24 -5.00
C ILE A 16 -11.45 9.27 -3.72
N GLY A 17 -12.08 9.10 -2.55
CA GLY A 17 -11.35 9.02 -1.27
C GLY A 17 -10.37 7.84 -1.23
N LEU A 18 -10.78 6.67 -1.73
CA LEU A 18 -9.88 5.52 -1.87
C LEU A 18 -8.73 5.81 -2.84
N ALA A 19 -9.00 6.47 -3.97
CA ALA A 19 -7.95 6.84 -4.93
C ALA A 19 -6.92 7.80 -4.32
N VAL A 20 -7.36 8.81 -3.57
CA VAL A 20 -6.46 9.74 -2.85
C VAL A 20 -5.59 8.98 -1.84
N ARG A 21 -6.16 8.01 -1.12
CA ARG A 21 -5.41 7.18 -0.16
C ARG A 21 -4.30 6.38 -0.84
N GLU A 22 -4.58 5.79 -2.00
CA GLU A 22 -3.57 5.03 -2.77
C GLU A 22 -2.50 5.96 -3.36
N LEU A 23 -2.85 7.16 -3.82
CA LEU A 23 -1.86 8.18 -4.23
C LEU A 23 -0.94 8.60 -3.08
N TRP A 24 -1.49 8.75 -1.88
CA TRP A 24 -0.70 9.07 -0.68
C TRP A 24 0.32 7.98 -0.38
N LYS A 25 -0.10 6.70 -0.39
CA LYS A 25 0.83 5.57 -0.24
C LYS A 25 1.94 5.61 -1.28
N TRP A 26 1.58 5.76 -2.56
CA TRP A 26 2.58 5.85 -3.62
C TRP A 26 3.59 6.96 -3.39
N ARG A 27 3.14 8.15 -2.96
CA ARG A 27 4.03 9.28 -2.67
C ARG A 27 5.01 8.96 -1.54
N THR A 28 4.56 8.31 -0.47
CA THR A 28 5.42 7.87 0.63
C THR A 28 6.41 6.80 0.16
N THR A 29 5.95 5.82 -0.62
CA THR A 29 6.81 4.76 -1.19
C THR A 29 7.86 5.34 -2.14
N GLN A 30 7.52 6.33 -2.98
CA GLN A 30 8.47 7.02 -3.85
C GLN A 30 9.50 7.82 -3.05
N HIS A 31 9.08 8.51 -1.98
CA HIS A 31 10.01 9.23 -1.10
C HIS A 31 11.02 8.27 -0.47
N LEU A 32 10.55 7.11 0.01
CA LEU A 32 11.41 6.04 0.52
C LEU A 32 12.31 5.44 -0.57
N GLY A 33 11.81 5.24 -1.79
CA GLY A 33 12.63 4.72 -2.88
C GLY A 33 13.76 5.68 -3.33
N GLN A 34 13.57 6.99 -3.18
CA GLN A 34 14.57 8.00 -3.59
C GLN A 34 15.52 8.42 -2.46
N GLN A 35 15.04 8.45 -1.21
CA GLN A 35 15.78 9.01 -0.07
C GLN A 35 15.93 8.04 1.10
N GLY A 36 15.29 6.87 1.03
CA GLY A 36 15.38 5.86 2.07
C GLY A 36 16.75 5.21 2.10
N LEU A 37 17.15 4.81 3.30
CA LEU A 37 18.37 4.06 3.54
C LEU A 37 18.01 2.58 3.67
N SER A 38 18.78 1.72 3.00
CA SER A 38 18.64 0.28 3.14
C SER A 38 19.26 -0.21 4.45
N ALA A 39 18.60 -1.16 5.12
CA ALA A 39 19.12 -1.85 6.28
C ALA A 39 18.69 -3.32 6.25
N ALA A 40 19.51 -4.19 6.82
CA ALA A 40 19.12 -5.56 7.13
C ALA A 40 18.25 -5.55 8.40
N ALA A 41 17.12 -6.25 8.34
CA ALA A 41 16.20 -6.41 9.46
C ALA A 41 16.00 -7.91 9.75
N THR A 42 16.07 -8.30 11.01
CA THR A 42 15.80 -9.68 11.44
C THR A 42 14.33 -9.85 11.76
N ILE A 43 13.71 -10.93 11.28
CA ILE A 43 12.32 -11.26 11.58
C ILE A 43 12.23 -11.86 12.99
N LEU A 44 11.41 -11.25 13.84
CA LEU A 44 11.13 -11.72 15.20
C LEU A 44 9.82 -12.53 15.27
N ALA A 45 8.84 -12.19 14.44
CA ALA A 45 7.56 -12.87 14.40
C ALA A 45 6.90 -12.75 13.02
N VAL A 46 6.13 -13.76 12.66
CA VAL A 46 5.31 -13.79 11.44
C VAL A 46 3.87 -14.06 11.84
N GLN A 47 2.95 -13.22 11.38
CA GLN A 47 1.52 -13.34 11.64
C GLN A 47 0.75 -13.27 10.34
N THR A 48 -0.01 -14.31 10.01
CA THR A 48 -0.95 -14.26 8.90
C THR A 48 -2.24 -13.59 9.35
N VAL A 49 -2.57 -12.45 8.75
CA VAL A 49 -3.77 -11.68 9.05
C VAL A 49 -4.73 -11.76 7.88
N ALA A 50 -5.98 -12.14 8.14
CA ALA A 50 -7.02 -12.09 7.13
C ALA A 50 -7.35 -10.62 6.81
N GLN A 51 -7.18 -10.19 5.55
CA GLN A 51 -7.73 -8.91 5.12
C GLN A 51 -9.19 -9.07 4.68
N PRO A 52 -10.07 -8.11 5.02
CA PRO A 52 -11.50 -8.18 4.69
C PRO A 52 -11.80 -8.36 3.20
N LYS A 53 -10.88 -7.97 2.29
CA LYS A 53 -11.09 -7.97 0.83
C LYS A 53 -9.84 -8.32 0.00
N GLY A 54 -8.81 -8.94 0.59
CA GLY A 54 -7.48 -9.06 -0.05
C GLY A 54 -6.74 -10.37 0.17
N GLY A 55 -7.45 -11.43 0.60
CA GLY A 55 -6.79 -12.69 0.98
C GLY A 55 -5.98 -12.56 2.29
N PRO A 56 -5.33 -13.65 2.73
CA PRO A 56 -4.41 -13.58 3.86
C PRO A 56 -3.17 -12.77 3.48
N VAL A 57 -2.78 -11.81 4.32
CA VAL A 57 -1.50 -11.10 4.22
C VAL A 57 -0.61 -11.50 5.38
N GLN A 58 0.70 -11.53 5.15
CA GLN A 58 1.65 -11.78 6.22
C GLN A 58 2.10 -10.45 6.83
N ARG A 59 2.06 -10.38 8.15
CA ARG A 59 2.64 -9.31 8.96
C ARG A 59 3.92 -9.83 9.59
N LEU A 60 5.00 -9.11 9.34
CA LEU A 60 6.32 -9.43 9.86
C LEU A 60 6.65 -8.44 10.96
N GLU A 61 6.98 -8.94 12.14
CA GLU A 61 7.65 -8.14 13.14
C GLU A 61 9.14 -8.20 12.87
N VAL A 62 9.75 -7.06 12.58
CA VAL A 62 11.16 -6.97 12.27
C VAL A 62 11.89 -6.09 13.26
N VAL A 63 13.16 -6.40 13.47
CA VAL A 63 14.08 -5.59 14.24
C VAL A 63 15.27 -5.23 13.37
N TYR A 64 15.64 -3.95 13.36
CA TYR A 64 16.74 -3.47 12.53
C TYR A 64 17.50 -2.38 13.25
N ARG A 65 18.72 -2.14 12.80
CA ARG A 65 19.60 -1.08 13.33
C ARG A 65 19.76 0.00 12.27
N THR A 66 19.50 1.24 12.64
CA THR A 66 19.74 2.40 11.77
C THR A 66 21.24 2.65 11.63
N HIS A 67 21.62 3.49 10.66
CA HIS A 67 23.01 3.92 10.48
C HIS A 67 23.57 4.64 11.72
N SER A 68 22.72 5.27 12.53
CA SER A 68 23.11 5.88 13.81
C SER A 68 23.38 4.86 14.93
N GLY A 69 23.20 3.56 14.67
CA GLY A 69 23.35 2.49 15.65
C GLY A 69 22.12 2.25 16.52
N THR A 70 21.05 3.02 16.32
CA THR A 70 19.81 2.90 17.09
C THR A 70 18.99 1.70 16.60
N GLN A 71 18.49 0.89 17.52
CA GLN A 71 17.68 -0.29 17.18
C GLN A 71 16.19 0.05 17.22
N TYR A 72 15.46 -0.36 16.18
CA TYR A 72 14.03 -0.17 16.05
C TYR A 72 13.34 -1.51 15.83
N ARG A 73 12.11 -1.61 16.34
CA ARG A 73 11.22 -2.77 16.19
C ARG A 73 9.92 -2.30 15.55
N ARG A 74 9.48 -2.96 14.49
CA ARG A 74 8.29 -2.55 13.74
C ARG A 74 7.55 -3.71 13.12
N TRP A 75 6.24 -3.55 13.00
CA TRP A 75 5.39 -4.43 12.21
C TRP A 75 5.29 -3.93 10.78
N LEU A 76 5.68 -4.78 9.83
CA LEU A 76 5.58 -4.57 8.40
C LEU A 76 4.52 -5.50 7.80
N VAL A 77 3.92 -5.07 6.69
CA VAL A 77 3.01 -5.92 5.91
C VAL A 77 3.76 -6.36 4.66
N ALA A 78 3.89 -7.66 4.48
CA ALA A 78 4.29 -8.23 3.20
C ALA A 78 3.05 -8.26 2.31
N GLU A 79 2.96 -7.32 1.36
CA GLU A 79 1.91 -7.33 0.33
C GLU A 79 2.23 -8.47 -0.65
N ASN A 80 1.73 -9.65 -0.31
CA ASN A 80 2.00 -10.88 -1.03
C ASN A 80 1.05 -10.97 -2.24
N ASN A 81 1.60 -10.87 -3.45
CA ASN A 81 0.88 -11.13 -4.70
C ASN A 81 1.70 -11.95 -5.69
N ALA A 82 2.68 -12.74 -5.24
CA ALA A 82 3.24 -13.83 -6.04
C ALA A 82 4.09 -14.71 -5.13
N SER A 83 3.71 -15.99 -5.03
CA SER A 83 4.60 -17.16 -5.01
C SER A 83 5.88 -17.13 -4.14
N GLU A 84 5.95 -18.09 -3.20
CA GLU A 84 7.17 -18.82 -2.76
C GLU A 84 8.08 -18.30 -1.63
N GLU A 85 8.08 -17.03 -1.23
CA GLU A 85 8.89 -16.64 -0.06
C GLU A 85 8.12 -16.82 1.25
N GLU A 86 8.31 -17.99 1.89
CA GLU A 86 7.88 -18.22 3.26
C GLU A 86 8.85 -17.48 4.19
N TYR A 87 8.41 -16.34 4.74
CA TYR A 87 9.19 -15.62 5.75
C TYR A 87 9.30 -16.47 7.01
N VAL A 88 10.54 -16.75 7.46
CA VAL A 88 10.80 -17.52 8.68
C VAL A 88 11.33 -16.59 9.78
N VAL A 89 10.95 -16.88 11.02
CA VAL A 89 11.51 -16.19 12.19
C VAL A 89 13.00 -16.47 12.30
N GLY A 90 13.80 -15.41 12.43
CA GLY A 90 15.26 -15.48 12.46
C GLY A 90 15.92 -15.09 11.13
N ASP A 91 15.16 -15.06 10.03
CA ASP A 91 15.71 -14.65 8.73
C ASP A 91 15.96 -13.14 8.69
N GLU A 92 16.94 -12.77 7.86
CA GLU A 92 17.22 -11.37 7.53
C GLU A 92 16.50 -10.99 6.24
N VAL A 93 15.76 -9.87 6.31
CA VAL A 93 15.09 -9.25 5.17
C VAL A 93 15.64 -7.85 4.96
N ALA A 94 15.71 -7.44 3.69
CA ALA A 94 16.10 -6.09 3.35
C ALA A 94 14.91 -5.13 3.49
N ILE A 95 15.12 -4.06 4.25
CA ILE A 95 14.14 -3.00 4.43
C ILE A 95 14.73 -1.66 3.97
N CYS A 96 13.84 -0.74 3.63
CA CYS A 96 14.18 0.65 3.38
C CYS A 96 13.46 1.52 4.41
N TYR A 97 14.19 2.41 5.08
CA TYR A 97 13.64 3.32 6.10
C TYR A 97 13.97 4.78 5.81
N ASP A 98 13.11 5.70 6.27
CA ASP A 98 13.38 7.14 6.20
C ASP A 98 14.37 7.54 7.31
N ALA A 99 15.49 8.16 6.95
CA ALA A 99 16.50 8.60 7.92
C ALA A 99 15.97 9.64 8.94
N ARG A 100 14.97 10.44 8.56
CA ARG A 100 14.34 11.45 9.43
C ARG A 100 13.22 10.86 10.28
N HIS A 101 12.58 9.81 9.78
CA HIS A 101 11.47 9.11 10.43
C HIS A 101 11.71 7.60 10.36
N PRO A 102 12.62 7.05 11.18
CA PRO A 102 12.97 5.63 11.10
C PRO A 102 11.76 4.71 11.32
N ASP A 103 10.75 5.16 12.06
CA ASP A 103 9.47 4.46 12.21
C ASP A 103 8.69 4.26 10.90
N HIS A 104 9.02 5.00 9.84
CA HIS A 104 8.56 4.80 8.48
C HIS A 104 9.54 3.90 7.72
N CYS A 105 9.23 2.61 7.69
CA CYS A 105 9.98 1.62 6.92
C CYS A 105 9.06 0.69 6.13
N VAL A 106 9.60 0.15 5.04
CA VAL A 106 8.94 -0.79 4.14
C VAL A 106 9.93 -1.88 3.72
N LEU A 107 9.43 -3.05 3.32
CA LEU A 107 10.26 -4.09 2.69
C LEU A 107 10.78 -3.57 1.35
N GLU A 108 12.03 -3.89 1.02
CA GLU A 108 12.62 -3.48 -0.26
C GLU A 108 11.89 -4.10 -1.46
N SER A 109 11.32 -5.30 -1.30
CA SER A 109 10.49 -5.96 -2.31
C SER A 109 9.26 -5.14 -2.73
N ILE A 110 8.74 -4.27 -1.85
CA ILE A 110 7.61 -3.38 -2.16
C ILE A 110 8.06 -2.24 -3.09
N LEU A 111 9.32 -1.83 -3.02
CA LEU A 111 9.88 -0.78 -3.88
C LEU A 111 10.20 -1.30 -5.29
N THR A 112 10.56 -2.58 -5.41
CA THR A 112 10.89 -3.24 -6.68
C THR A 112 9.70 -3.93 -7.34
N ALA A 113 8.52 -3.88 -6.70
CA ALA A 113 7.30 -4.47 -7.24
C ALA A 113 6.94 -3.92 -8.63
N PRO A 114 6.31 -4.73 -9.50
CA PRO A 114 5.93 -4.30 -10.85
C PRO A 114 5.02 -3.06 -10.84
N TRP A 115 5.16 -2.21 -11.85
CA TRP A 115 4.44 -0.93 -11.93
C TRP A 115 2.91 -1.06 -11.92
N TRP A 116 2.35 -2.19 -12.37
CA TRP A 116 0.90 -2.47 -12.34
C TRP A 116 0.38 -2.80 -10.93
N GLU A 117 1.26 -3.18 -10.00
CA GLU A 117 0.90 -3.40 -8.58
C GLU A 117 1.06 -2.13 -7.75
N SER A 118 1.69 -1.11 -8.33
CA SER A 118 1.89 0.19 -7.70
C SER A 118 0.55 0.82 -7.25
N PRO A 119 0.50 1.42 -6.05
CA PRO A 119 -0.67 2.17 -5.60
C PRO A 119 -1.10 3.28 -6.57
N LEU A 120 -0.17 3.82 -7.36
CA LEU A 120 -0.46 4.82 -8.40
C LEU A 120 -1.33 4.25 -9.52
N TYR A 121 -1.03 3.06 -10.01
CA TYR A 121 -1.83 2.42 -11.06
C TYR A 121 -3.25 2.17 -10.56
N ARG A 122 -3.40 1.63 -9.34
CA ARG A 122 -4.70 1.44 -8.70
C ARG A 122 -5.46 2.76 -8.54
N GLY A 123 -4.79 3.83 -8.10
CA GLY A 123 -5.38 5.16 -7.96
C GLY A 123 -5.89 5.74 -9.29
N ILE A 124 -5.09 5.67 -10.35
CA ILE A 124 -5.48 6.13 -11.70
C ILE A 124 -6.67 5.31 -12.24
N LEU A 125 -6.63 3.99 -12.07
CA LEU A 125 -7.70 3.10 -12.52
C LEU A 125 -9.02 3.40 -11.81
N LEU A 126 -8.99 3.62 -10.49
CA LEU A 126 -10.17 4.02 -9.72
C LEU A 126 -10.72 5.37 -10.19
N LEU A 127 -9.86 6.37 -10.39
CA LEU A 127 -10.28 7.68 -10.91
C LEU A 127 -10.93 7.56 -12.29
N GLY A 128 -10.37 6.74 -13.18
CA GLY A 128 -10.94 6.48 -14.49
C GLY A 128 -12.33 5.85 -14.42
N ILE A 129 -12.49 4.81 -13.59
CA ILE A 129 -13.78 4.11 -13.42
C ILE A 129 -14.84 5.06 -12.83
N PHE A 130 -14.55 5.71 -11.70
CA PHE A 130 -15.54 6.59 -11.05
C PHE A 130 -15.81 7.85 -11.85
N GLY A 131 -14.81 8.39 -12.56
CA GLY A 131 -14.98 9.49 -13.51
C GLY A 131 -15.92 9.13 -14.65
N TYR A 132 -15.79 7.92 -15.22
CA TYR A 132 -16.69 7.43 -16.26
C TYR A 132 -18.15 7.31 -15.77
N PHE A 133 -18.37 6.75 -14.58
CA PHE A 133 -19.72 6.63 -14.02
C PHE A 133 -20.35 7.98 -13.71
N LEU A 134 -19.57 8.94 -13.20
CA LEU A 134 -20.02 10.33 -13.00
C LEU A 134 -20.42 10.98 -14.33
N TRP A 135 -19.59 10.82 -15.37
CA TRP A 135 -19.88 11.35 -16.70
C TRP A 135 -21.17 10.76 -17.29
N GLN A 136 -21.36 9.44 -17.19
CA GLN A 136 -22.61 8.79 -17.62
C GLN A 136 -23.83 9.30 -16.85
N ALA A 137 -23.73 9.47 -15.53
CA ALA A 137 -24.82 9.96 -14.71
C ALA A 137 -25.24 11.40 -15.11
N VAL A 138 -24.27 12.26 -15.43
CA VAL A 138 -24.52 13.63 -15.91
C VAL A 138 -25.20 13.63 -17.29
N LEU A 139 -24.78 12.75 -18.20
CA LEU A 139 -25.41 12.62 -19.52
C LEU A 139 -26.88 12.22 -19.40
N HIS A 140 -27.22 11.27 -18.53
CA HIS A 140 -28.59 10.84 -18.29
C HIS A 140 -29.47 11.87 -17.56
N LEU A 141 -28.89 12.84 -16.86
CA LEU A 141 -29.64 13.95 -16.26
C LEU A 141 -29.93 15.09 -17.24
N ARG A 142 -29.22 15.13 -18.38
CA ARG A 142 -29.40 16.16 -19.42
C ARG A 142 -30.40 15.75 -20.52
N THR A 143 -30.76 14.47 -20.61
CA THR A 143 -31.77 13.92 -21.51
C THR A 143 -33.09 13.76 -20.79
#